data_AF-A0A2J6J1L7-F1
#
_entry.id   AF-A0A2J6J1L7-F1
#
_cell.length_a   1.000
_cell.length_b   1.000
_cell.length_c   1.000
_cell.angle_alpha   90.00
_cell.angle_beta   90.00
_cell.angle_gamma   90.00
#
_symmetry.space_group_name_H-M   'P 1'
#
loop_
_entity.id
_entity.type
_entity.pdbx_description
1 polymer ?
#
loop_
_entity_poly.entity_id
_entity_poly.type
_entity_poly.pdbx_seq_one_letter_code
_entity_poly.pdbx_strand_id
1 'polypeptide(L)'
;MESEQDIISQQQQEMNDSGDAVEHELSGDLTLVNIAEVKTKIASALAASDSVTFRFGEVGSVDLSFVQLLCSAYRTAHDQEKSLSFSGEWPTAFSELAEASGLTGHVGCSTDCSLACLWLNKF
;
A
#
# COMPACT_ATOMS: atom_id res chain seq x y z
N MET A 1 -5.05 46.93 18.01
CA MET A 1 -6.28 46.11 18.12
C MET A 1 -6.27 45.24 16.90
N GLU A 2 -5.37 44.25 16.94
CA GLU A 2 -5.10 43.33 15.84
C GLU A 2 -6.24 42.31 15.82
N SER A 3 -6.93 42.24 14.68
CA SER A 3 -8.08 41.38 14.44
C SER A 3 -7.64 39.97 14.05
N GLU A 4 -8.16 38.98 14.77
CA GLU A 4 -7.83 37.55 14.77
C GLU A 4 -8.17 36.77 13.47
N GLN A 5 -8.23 37.42 12.31
CA GLN A 5 -8.62 36.77 11.05
C GLN A 5 -7.45 36.31 10.15
N ASP A 6 -6.20 36.58 10.53
CA ASP A 6 -5.02 36.18 9.73
C ASP A 6 -4.37 34.85 10.15
N ILE A 7 -4.90 34.15 11.18
CA ILE A 7 -4.24 32.96 11.77
C ILE A 7 -4.74 31.62 11.17
N ILE A 8 -5.89 31.59 10.47
CA ILE A 8 -6.49 30.34 9.96
C ILE A 8 -5.99 29.95 8.56
N SER A 9 -5.01 30.68 7.99
CA SER A 9 -4.48 30.41 6.64
C SER A 9 -3.11 29.71 6.63
N GLN A 10 -2.59 29.28 7.78
CA GLN A 10 -1.20 28.81 7.92
C GLN A 10 -1.00 27.35 8.37
N GLN A 11 -2.04 26.50 8.39
CA GLN A 11 -1.89 25.09 8.86
C GLN A 11 -2.20 24.01 7.81
N GLN A 12 -2.15 24.31 6.50
CA GLN A 12 -2.24 23.29 5.44
C GLN A 12 -1.02 23.27 4.52
N GLN A 13 0.15 23.56 5.06
CA GLN A 13 1.38 23.64 4.27
C GLN A 13 2.57 22.95 4.95
N GLU A 14 2.42 21.68 5.32
CA GLU A 14 3.55 20.81 5.66
C GLU A 14 3.34 19.37 5.15
N MET A 15 3.58 19.19 3.85
CA MET A 15 4.32 18.06 3.25
C MET A 15 4.26 18.22 1.73
N ASN A 16 4.93 19.26 1.24
CA ASN A 16 5.27 19.37 -0.18
C ASN A 16 6.79 19.21 -0.30
N ASP A 17 7.28 18.05 0.12
CA ASP A 17 8.60 17.57 -0.30
C ASP A 17 8.41 16.87 -1.64
N SER A 18 8.33 17.67 -2.70
CA SER A 18 8.33 17.20 -4.08
C SER A 18 9.74 16.79 -4.49
N GLY A 19 10.33 15.83 -3.76
CA GLY A 19 11.10 14.79 -4.41
C GLY A 19 10.09 13.99 -5.24
N ASP A 20 10.34 13.82 -6.53
CA ASP A 20 9.45 13.14 -7.47
C ASP A 20 9.23 11.69 -6.97
N ALA A 21 8.24 11.49 -6.09
CA ALA A 21 7.99 10.20 -5.47
C ALA A 21 7.47 9.28 -6.57
N VAL A 22 8.36 8.43 -7.08
CA VAL A 22 8.06 7.56 -8.22
C VAL A 22 6.97 6.59 -7.81
N GLU A 23 5.78 6.84 -8.34
CA GLU A 23 4.63 5.96 -8.16
C GLU A 23 4.65 4.86 -9.22
N HIS A 24 4.53 3.61 -8.76
CA HIS A 24 4.49 2.44 -9.62
C HIS A 24 3.06 1.94 -9.80
N GLU A 25 2.72 1.44 -10.99
CA GLU A 25 1.36 0.92 -11.26
C GLU A 25 1.31 -0.61 -11.24
N LEU A 26 0.27 -1.21 -10.66
CA LEU A 26 -0.06 -2.63 -10.79
C LEU A 26 -1.35 -2.79 -11.61
N SER A 27 -1.30 -3.58 -12.68
CA SER A 27 -2.43 -3.81 -13.59
C SER A 27 -2.40 -5.24 -14.13
N GLY A 28 -3.50 -5.66 -14.76
CA GLY A 28 -3.72 -7.01 -15.24
C GLY A 28 -4.24 -7.97 -14.16
N ASP A 29 -4.00 -9.25 -14.36
CA ASP A 29 -4.39 -10.31 -13.42
C ASP A 29 -3.33 -10.49 -12.34
N LEU A 30 -3.69 -10.23 -11.08
CA LEU A 30 -2.85 -10.36 -9.89
C LEU A 30 -3.10 -11.72 -9.23
N THR A 31 -2.76 -12.78 -9.95
CA THR A 31 -2.99 -14.19 -9.56
C THR A 31 -1.70 -14.99 -9.54
N LEU A 32 -1.77 -16.24 -9.07
CA LEU A 32 -0.61 -17.14 -8.96
C LEU A 32 0.17 -17.28 -10.29
N VAL A 33 -0.53 -17.22 -11.43
CA VAL A 33 0.08 -17.33 -12.76
C VAL A 33 1.07 -16.20 -13.01
N ASN A 34 0.73 -14.98 -12.60
CA ASN A 34 1.50 -13.76 -12.89
C ASN A 34 2.28 -13.23 -11.67
N ILE A 35 2.11 -13.86 -10.50
CA ILE A 35 2.61 -13.31 -9.23
C ILE A 35 4.13 -13.14 -9.19
N ALA A 36 4.87 -13.94 -9.95
CA ALA A 36 6.33 -13.84 -10.04
C ALA A 36 6.79 -12.49 -10.63
N GLU A 37 6.05 -11.97 -11.62
CA GLU A 37 6.33 -10.66 -12.22
C GLU A 37 6.00 -9.54 -11.24
N VAL A 38 4.84 -9.62 -10.59
CA VAL A 38 4.41 -8.66 -9.56
C VAL A 38 5.42 -8.61 -8.42
N LYS A 39 5.88 -9.77 -7.95
CA LYS A 39 6.95 -9.88 -6.93
C LYS A 39 8.23 -9.17 -7.38
N THR A 40 8.66 -9.42 -8.62
CA THR A 40 9.89 -8.82 -9.16
C THR A 40 9.77 -7.30 -9.19
N LYS A 41 8.61 -6.78 -9.59
CA LYS A 41 8.33 -5.34 -9.60
C LYS A 41 8.38 -4.72 -8.21
N ILE A 42 7.71 -5.32 -7.23
CA ILE A 42 7.71 -4.85 -5.84
C ILE A 42 9.12 -4.90 -5.24
N ALA A 43 9.82 -6.02 -5.41
CA ALA A 43 11.18 -6.18 -4.89
C ALA A 43 12.16 -5.17 -5.51
N SER A 44 12.05 -4.91 -6.81
CA SER A 44 12.90 -3.94 -7.50
C SER A 44 12.64 -2.51 -7.02
N ALA A 45 11.38 -2.14 -6.79
CA ALA A 45 11.03 -0.83 -6.25
C ALA A 45 11.56 -0.65 -4.81
N LEU A 46 11.37 -1.65 -3.94
CA LEU A 46 11.92 -1.66 -2.58
C LEU A 46 13.45 -1.67 -2.55
N ALA A 47 14.13 -2.20 -3.58
CA ALA A 47 15.59 -2.11 -3.68
C ALA A 47 16.07 -0.71 -4.09
N ALA A 48 15.25 0.03 -4.85
CA ALA A 48 15.62 1.32 -5.43
C ALA A 48 15.32 2.54 -4.52
N SER A 49 14.39 2.40 -3.58
CA SER A 49 13.95 3.51 -2.71
C SER A 49 13.64 3.04 -1.29
N ASP A 50 13.65 3.97 -0.33
CA ASP A 50 13.21 3.74 1.06
C ASP A 50 11.71 4.03 1.24
N SER A 51 11.10 4.75 0.30
CA SER A 51 9.67 5.00 0.24
C SER A 51 9.13 4.63 -1.13
N VAL A 52 8.18 3.70 -1.16
CA VAL A 52 7.59 3.14 -2.38
C VAL A 52 6.07 3.23 -2.30
N THR A 53 5.48 3.82 -3.34
CA THR A 53 4.03 3.92 -3.50
C THR A 53 3.59 3.17 -4.76
N PHE A 54 2.57 2.32 -4.62
CA PHE A 54 1.90 1.67 -5.73
C PHE A 54 0.49 2.20 -5.92
N ARG A 55 0.05 2.37 -7.18
CA ARG A 55 -1.36 2.53 -7.53
C ARG A 55 -1.85 1.33 -8.32
N PHE A 56 -3.16 1.14 -8.36
CA PHE A 56 -3.78 0.13 -9.21
C PHE A 56 -4.27 0.77 -10.52
N GLY A 57 -3.93 0.13 -11.64
CA GLY A 57 -4.51 0.43 -12.95
C GLY A 57 -5.75 -0.43 -13.20
N GLU A 58 -5.92 -0.89 -14.45
CA GLU A 58 -6.96 -1.87 -14.78
C GLU A 58 -6.57 -3.25 -14.25
N VAL A 59 -7.23 -3.70 -13.18
CA VAL A 59 -7.02 -5.01 -12.56
C VAL A 59 -8.20 -5.92 -12.87
N GLY A 60 -7.93 -7.08 -13.47
CA GLY A 60 -8.94 -8.06 -13.87
C GLY A 60 -9.33 -8.99 -12.73
N SER A 61 -8.42 -9.89 -12.36
CA SER A 61 -8.62 -10.86 -11.29
C SER A 61 -7.54 -10.75 -10.20
N VAL A 62 -7.91 -11.12 -8.97
CA VAL A 62 -7.01 -11.15 -7.81
C VAL A 62 -7.24 -12.46 -7.06
N ASP A 63 -6.18 -13.12 -6.61
CA ASP A 63 -6.29 -14.30 -5.73
C ASP A 63 -5.45 -14.18 -4.46
N LEU A 64 -5.50 -15.22 -3.62
CA LEU A 64 -4.81 -15.24 -2.33
C LEU A 64 -3.28 -15.14 -2.46
N SER A 65 -2.69 -15.50 -3.61
CA SER A 65 -1.25 -15.36 -3.81
C SER A 65 -0.81 -13.89 -3.82
N PHE A 66 -1.66 -12.99 -4.32
CA PHE A 66 -1.39 -11.56 -4.27
C PHE A 66 -1.48 -11.00 -2.85
N VAL A 67 -2.51 -11.39 -2.09
CA VAL A 67 -2.62 -11.09 -0.66
C VAL A 67 -1.37 -11.53 0.09
N GLN A 68 -0.93 -12.78 -0.11
CA GLN A 68 0.27 -13.32 0.53
C GLN A 68 1.54 -12.58 0.14
N LEU A 69 1.66 -12.18 -1.13
CA LEU A 69 2.77 -11.37 -1.62
C LEU A 69 2.79 -10.01 -0.93
N LEU A 70 1.65 -9.32 -0.84
CA LEU A 70 1.56 -8.03 -0.14
C LEU A 70 1.94 -8.16 1.33
N CYS A 71 1.44 -9.19 2.03
CA CYS A 71 1.87 -9.49 3.40
C CYS A 71 3.38 -9.60 3.50
N SER A 72 4.00 -10.37 2.59
CA SER A 72 5.44 -10.56 2.60
C SER A 72 6.20 -9.28 2.29
N ALA A 73 5.71 -8.48 1.33
CA ALA A 73 6.34 -7.22 0.94
C ALA A 73 6.31 -6.20 2.08
N TYR A 74 5.18 -6.07 2.78
CA TYR A 74 5.07 -5.20 3.95
C TYR A 74 6.01 -5.62 5.08
N ARG A 75 6.10 -6.92 5.38
CA ARG A 75 7.08 -7.43 6.36
C ARG A 75 8.50 -7.10 5.94
N THR A 76 8.86 -7.38 4.69
CA THR A 76 10.20 -7.08 4.17
C THR A 76 10.52 -5.59 4.23
N ALA A 77 9.56 -4.71 3.89
CA ALA A 77 9.74 -3.27 4.00
C ALA A 77 9.97 -2.85 5.46
N HIS A 78 9.13 -3.33 6.37
CA HIS A 78 9.26 -3.06 7.81
C HIS A 78 10.61 -3.54 8.37
N ASP A 79 11.03 -4.77 8.07
CA ASP A 79 12.31 -5.34 8.52
C ASP A 79 13.52 -4.58 7.96
N GLN A 80 13.34 -3.85 6.85
CA GLN A 80 14.37 -3.01 6.24
C GLN A 80 14.22 -1.52 6.60
N GLU A 81 13.31 -1.17 7.52
CA GLU A 81 13.00 0.22 7.90
C GLU A 81 12.54 1.08 6.71
N LYS A 82 11.89 0.45 5.72
CA LYS A 82 11.33 1.07 4.52
C LYS A 82 9.81 1.20 4.60
N SER A 83 9.27 2.12 3.81
CA SER A 83 7.83 2.31 3.68
C SER A 83 7.32 1.78 2.33
N LEU A 84 6.22 1.02 2.41
CA LEU A 84 5.44 0.55 1.28
C LEU A 84 4.02 1.04 1.46
N SER A 85 3.49 1.77 0.48
CA SER A 85 2.14 2.32 0.54
C SER A 85 1.39 2.09 -0.77
N PHE A 86 0.06 2.22 -0.69
CA PHE A 86 -0.82 2.16 -1.85
C PHE A 86 -1.65 3.43 -1.92
N SER A 87 -1.67 4.05 -3.10
CA SER A 87 -2.48 5.23 -3.40
C SER A 87 -3.71 4.85 -4.24
N GLY A 88 -4.69 5.75 -4.27
CA GLY A 88 -5.91 5.57 -5.05
C GLY A 88 -6.84 4.49 -4.51
N GLU A 89 -7.78 4.11 -5.36
CA GLU A 89 -8.79 3.10 -5.03
C GLU A 89 -8.23 1.68 -5.19
N TRP A 90 -8.69 0.79 -4.32
CA TRP A 90 -8.35 -0.62 -4.43
C TRP A 90 -9.30 -1.29 -5.42
N PRO A 91 -8.82 -2.28 -6.21
CA PRO A 91 -9.67 -2.98 -7.17
C PRO A 91 -10.86 -3.65 -6.48
N THR A 92 -12.04 -3.60 -7.09
CA THR A 92 -13.24 -4.31 -6.57
C THR A 92 -12.96 -5.80 -6.34
N ALA A 93 -12.24 -6.44 -7.25
CA ALA A 93 -11.83 -7.85 -7.13
C ALA A 93 -11.03 -8.15 -5.85
N PHE A 94 -10.29 -7.16 -5.32
CA PHE A 94 -9.58 -7.30 -4.07
C PHE A 94 -10.53 -7.26 -2.87
N SER A 95 -11.48 -6.32 -2.86
CA SER A 95 -12.49 -6.21 -1.81
C SER A 95 -13.36 -7.48 -1.74
N GLU A 96 -13.80 -8.00 -2.89
CA GLU A 96 -14.56 -9.24 -3.00
C GLU A 96 -13.76 -10.45 -2.47
N LEU A 97 -12.47 -10.55 -2.85
CA LEU A 97 -11.59 -11.58 -2.31
C LEU A 97 -11.44 -11.46 -0.80
N ALA A 98 -11.23 -10.25 -0.28
CA ALA A 98 -11.02 -10.02 1.14
C ALA A 98 -12.25 -10.42 1.96
N GLU A 99 -13.45 -10.11 1.47
CA GLU A 99 -14.71 -10.54 2.10
C GLU A 99 -14.87 -12.06 2.02
N ALA A 100 -14.71 -12.65 0.83
CA ALA A 100 -14.89 -14.08 0.63
C ALA A 100 -13.86 -14.95 1.40
N SER A 101 -12.68 -14.42 1.68
CA SER A 101 -11.62 -15.09 2.43
C SER A 101 -11.63 -14.79 3.93
N GLY A 102 -12.53 -13.92 4.40
CA GLY A 102 -12.63 -13.53 5.82
C GLY A 102 -11.51 -12.58 6.29
N LEU A 103 -10.74 -11.99 5.38
CA LEU A 103 -9.65 -11.06 5.70
C LEU A 103 -10.14 -9.75 6.32
N THR A 104 -11.38 -9.36 6.06
CA THR A 104 -12.03 -8.15 6.61
C THR A 104 -12.29 -8.21 8.12
N GLY A 105 -12.17 -9.39 8.74
CA GLY A 105 -12.39 -9.59 10.19
C GLY A 105 -11.12 -9.87 11.00
N HIS A 106 -9.94 -9.80 10.39
CA HIS A 106 -8.70 -10.25 11.02
C HIS A 106 -7.96 -9.14 11.80
N VAL A 107 -7.56 -9.47 13.03
CA VAL A 107 -6.61 -8.71 13.88
C VAL A 107 -5.18 -8.85 13.33
N GLY A 108 -4.89 -8.20 12.21
CA GLY A 108 -3.55 -8.12 11.64
C GLY A 108 -2.88 -9.48 11.37
N CYS A 109 -1.59 -9.47 11.04
CA CYS A 109 -0.81 -10.70 11.04
C CYS A 109 -0.33 -11.00 12.47
N SER A 110 -0.23 -12.28 12.83
CA SER A 110 0.25 -12.72 14.16
C SER A 110 1.76 -12.55 14.34
N THR A 111 2.46 -12.19 13.27
CA THR A 111 3.86 -11.78 13.32
C THR A 111 3.86 -10.35 13.84
N ASP A 112 4.83 -9.99 14.67
CA ASP A 112 4.93 -8.71 15.42
C ASP A 112 5.13 -7.47 14.52
N CYS A 113 4.35 -7.35 13.43
CA CYS A 113 4.14 -6.14 12.66
C CYS A 113 3.22 -5.23 13.47
N SER A 114 3.75 -4.73 14.59
CA SER A 114 3.06 -3.77 15.44
C SER A 114 2.57 -2.59 14.59
N LEU A 115 1.25 -2.44 14.46
CA LEU A 115 0.53 -1.31 13.83
C LEU A 115 0.75 -1.06 12.31
N ALA A 116 1.73 -1.72 11.67
CA ALA A 116 2.04 -1.52 10.25
C ALA A 116 1.43 -2.60 9.32
N CYS A 117 0.62 -3.52 9.85
CA CYS A 117 -0.01 -4.55 9.04
C CYS A 117 -1.01 -3.93 8.05
N LEU A 118 -0.80 -4.16 6.74
CA LEU A 118 -1.68 -3.69 5.67
C LEU A 118 -3.16 -3.90 5.96
N TRP A 119 -3.50 -5.08 6.51
CA TRP A 119 -4.89 -5.48 6.78
C TRP A 119 -5.57 -4.70 7.89
N LEU A 120 -4.81 -4.17 8.86
CA LEU A 120 -5.37 -3.38 9.97
C LEU A 120 -5.69 -1.94 9.57
N ASN A 121 -5.01 -1.43 8.54
CA ASN A 121 -5.16 -0.04 8.09
C ASN A 121 -6.04 0.10 6.85
N LYS A 122 -6.56 -1.02 6.31
CA LYS A 122 -7.33 -1.01 5.06
C LYS A 122 -8.84 -1.24 5.24
N PHE A 123 -9.25 -1.99 6.27
CA PHE A 123 -10.65 -2.34 6.55
C PHE A 123 -11.10 -1.75 7.88
#